data_AF-T0Y8M5-F1
#
_entry.id   AF-T0Y8M5-F1
#
_cell.length_a   1.000
_cell.length_b   1.000
_cell.length_c   1.000
_cell.angle_alpha   90.00
_cell.angle_beta   90.00
_cell.angle_gamma   90.00
#
_symmetry.space_group_name_H-M   'P 1'
#
loop_
_entity.id
_entity.type
_entity.pdbx_description
1 polymer ?
#
loop_
_entity_poly.entity_id
_entity_poly.type
_entity_poly.pdbx_seq_one_letter_code
_entity_poly.pdbx_strand_id
1 'polypeptide(L)'
;MSDNTWLYRRRRLGNALALALGSLATLFGLFWLAWILCVTISKGMSALSPALFTQLTPPPPGDGGGLANAFFGSAMVSLIALLIGTPIGIGAGLWLAEYAQRRALGAVVRFLNDILLSAPSIVLGLFVSRWWSTPRGAISSAR
;
A
#
# COMPACT_ATOMS: atom_id res chain seq x y z
N MET A 1 20.02 52.86 6.04
CA MET A 1 19.52 52.00 4.95
C MET A 1 20.44 50.78 4.81
N SER A 2 20.58 49.97 5.88
CA SER A 2 21.62 48.92 5.98
C SER A 2 21.18 47.60 6.63
N ASP A 3 19.98 47.48 7.18
CA ASP A 3 19.73 46.43 8.20
C ASP A 3 19.07 45.15 7.66
N ASN A 4 18.83 45.05 6.35
CA ASN A 4 18.12 43.91 5.74
C ASN A 4 19.04 42.88 5.04
N THR A 5 20.35 43.12 4.97
CA THR A 5 21.26 42.24 4.23
C THR A 5 21.64 40.97 4.99
N TRP A 6 21.70 41.03 6.33
CA TRP A 6 22.03 39.90 7.19
C TRP A 6 20.88 38.88 7.29
N LEU A 7 19.65 39.35 7.48
CA LEU A 7 18.43 38.51 7.47
C LEU A 7 18.25 37.82 6.11
N TYR A 8 18.51 38.54 5.01
CA TYR A 8 18.45 37.98 3.65
C TYR A 8 19.52 36.91 3.41
N ARG A 9 20.78 37.11 3.84
CA ARG A 9 21.83 36.08 3.74
C ARG A 9 21.51 34.83 4.55
N ARG A 10 21.03 34.97 5.80
CA ARG A 10 20.66 33.83 6.66
C ARG A 10 19.51 33.00 6.05
N ARG A 11 18.49 33.65 5.50
CA ARG A 11 17.39 32.98 4.77
C ARG A 11 17.85 32.30 3.49
N ARG A 12 18.76 32.93 2.73
CA ARG A 12 19.33 32.36 1.50
C ARG A 12 20.19 31.13 1.79
N LEU A 13 20.98 31.15 2.87
CA LEU A 13 21.76 29.99 3.33
C LEU A 13 20.85 28.84 3.80
N GLY A 14 19.81 29.14 4.58
CA GLY A 14 18.83 28.14 5.01
C GLY A 14 18.10 27.49 3.83
N ASN A 15 17.68 28.28 2.84
CA ASN A 15 17.06 27.77 1.62
C ASN A 15 18.03 26.92 0.79
N ALA A 16 19.29 27.36 0.64
CA ALA A 16 20.32 26.61 -0.08
C ALA A 16 20.64 25.27 0.61
N LEU A 17 20.74 25.25 1.94
CA LEU A 17 20.95 24.03 2.72
C LEU A 17 19.75 23.08 2.62
N ALA A 18 18.52 23.60 2.74
CA ALA A 18 17.31 22.80 2.59
C ALA A 18 17.22 22.16 1.18
N LEU A 19 17.52 22.93 0.14
CA LEU A 19 17.55 22.43 -1.24
C LEU A 19 18.67 21.39 -1.45
N ALA A 20 19.87 21.65 -0.91
CA ALA A 20 20.99 20.72 -1.00
C ALA A 20 20.66 19.40 -0.30
N LEU A 21 20.20 19.44 0.96
CA LEU A 21 19.83 18.25 1.72
C LEU A 21 18.68 17.47 1.07
N GLY A 22 17.65 18.17 0.59
CA GLY A 22 16.54 17.55 -0.13
C GLY A 22 16.96 16.90 -1.44
N SER A 23 17.84 17.56 -2.21
CA SER A 23 18.39 17.00 -3.45
C SER A 23 19.25 15.77 -3.19
N LEU A 24 20.08 15.79 -2.16
CA LEU A 24 20.91 14.66 -1.74
C LEU A 24 20.05 13.48 -1.28
N ALA A 25 19.04 13.73 -0.45
CA ALA A 25 18.10 12.71 -0.01
C ALA A 25 17.35 12.07 -1.19
N THR A 26 16.94 12.89 -2.17
CA THR A 26 16.29 12.42 -3.39
C THR A 26 17.24 11.58 -4.25
N LEU A 27 18.49 12.01 -4.45
CA LEU A 27 19.50 11.26 -5.19
C LEU A 27 19.82 9.92 -4.51
N PHE A 28 19.88 9.91 -3.19
CA PHE A 28 20.08 8.68 -2.42
C PHE A 28 18.92 7.70 -2.61
N GLY A 29 17.67 8.17 -2.52
CA GLY A 29 16.50 7.33 -2.81
C GLY A 29 16.47 6.83 -4.25
N LEU A 30 16.81 7.70 -5.21
CA LEU A 30 16.83 7.38 -6.63
C LEU A 30 17.93 6.35 -6.96
N PHE A 31 19.07 6.42 -6.28
CA PHE A 31 20.14 5.42 -6.38
C PHE A 31 19.63 4.03 -5.98
N TRP A 32 18.99 3.90 -4.81
CA TRP A 32 18.44 2.62 -4.36
C TRP A 32 17.33 2.11 -5.27
N LEU A 33 16.45 3.01 -5.74
CA LEU A 33 15.40 2.68 -6.70
C LEU A 33 15.98 2.14 -8.02
N ALA A 34 16.99 2.83 -8.56
CA ALA A 34 17.66 2.39 -9.79
C ALA A 34 18.38 1.05 -9.60
N TRP A 35 19.02 0.86 -8.44
CA TRP A 35 19.68 -0.40 -8.09
C TRP A 35 18.69 -1.57 -8.04
N ILE A 36 17.60 -1.44 -7.27
CA ILE A 36 16.62 -2.52 -7.14
C ILE A 36 15.94 -2.80 -8.48
N LEU A 37 15.65 -1.77 -9.28
CA LEU A 37 15.08 -1.94 -10.61
C LEU A 37 16.03 -2.69 -11.54
N CYS A 38 17.32 -2.34 -11.53
CA CYS A 38 18.34 -3.01 -12.34
C CYS A 38 18.49 -4.50 -11.96
N VAL A 39 18.53 -4.81 -10.66
CA VAL A 39 18.59 -6.19 -10.16
C VAL A 39 17.32 -6.97 -10.53
N THR A 40 16.14 -6.36 -10.36
CA THR A 40 14.85 -6.96 -10.70
C THR A 40 14.74 -7.25 -12.20
N ILE A 41 15.17 -6.33 -13.07
CA ILE A 41 15.14 -6.56 -14.52
C ILE A 41 16.14 -7.66 -14.90
N SER A 42 17.37 -7.60 -14.38
CA SER A 42 18.43 -8.56 -14.73
C SER A 42 18.06 -9.99 -14.31
N LYS A 43 17.52 -10.17 -13.11
CA LYS A 43 17.05 -11.48 -12.62
C LYS A 43 15.69 -11.87 -13.19
N GLY A 44 14.83 -10.89 -13.44
CA GLY A 44 13.48 -11.10 -13.97
C GLY A 44 13.47 -11.51 -15.44
N MET A 45 14.38 -10.98 -16.27
CA MET A 45 14.48 -11.35 -17.68
C MET A 45 14.81 -12.84 -17.87
N SER A 46 15.71 -13.38 -17.04
CA SER A 46 16.03 -14.81 -17.05
C SER A 46 14.87 -15.69 -16.56
N ALA A 47 13.92 -15.12 -15.80
CA ALA A 47 12.73 -15.83 -15.33
C ALA A 47 11.56 -15.74 -16.32
N LEU A 48 11.52 -14.71 -17.18
CA LEU A 48 10.48 -14.47 -18.18
C LEU A 48 10.52 -15.53 -19.29
N SER A 49 9.76 -16.61 -19.09
CA SER A 49 9.49 -17.62 -20.12
C SER A 49 7.99 -17.67 -20.43
N PRO A 50 7.57 -18.06 -21.65
CA PRO A 50 6.15 -18.26 -21.97
C PRO A 50 5.45 -19.25 -21.03
N ALA A 51 6.21 -20.21 -20.47
CA ALA A 51 5.74 -21.16 -19.48
C ALA A 51 5.26 -20.48 -18.18
N LEU A 52 5.78 -19.30 -17.80
CA LEU A 52 5.27 -18.54 -16.66
C LEU A 52 3.81 -18.13 -16.81
N PHE A 53 3.36 -17.85 -18.04
CA PHE A 53 2.00 -17.35 -18.28
C PHE A 53 1.01 -18.47 -18.53
N THR A 54 1.46 -19.59 -19.12
CA THR A 54 0.57 -20.67 -19.53
C THR A 54 0.50 -21.81 -18.53
N GLN A 55 1.56 -22.03 -17.73
CA GLN A 55 1.57 -23.14 -16.79
C GLN A 55 1.03 -22.75 -15.41
N LEU A 56 0.35 -23.72 -14.81
CA LEU A 56 -0.14 -23.61 -13.45
C LEU A 56 1.03 -23.83 -12.49
N THR A 57 1.00 -23.17 -11.34
CA THR A 57 1.92 -23.49 -10.24
C THR A 57 1.48 -24.84 -9.66
N PRO A 58 2.29 -25.90 -9.67
CA PRO A 58 1.90 -27.15 -9.04
C PRO A 58 1.80 -26.97 -7.52
N PRO A 59 0.99 -27.79 -6.84
CA PRO A 59 1.00 -27.84 -5.38
C PRO A 59 2.37 -28.32 -4.87
N PRO A 60 2.86 -27.81 -3.72
CA PRO A 60 4.08 -28.33 -3.09
C PRO A 60 3.94 -29.85 -2.88
N PRO A 61 4.93 -30.69 -3.23
CA PRO A 61 6.36 -30.40 -3.46
C PRO A 61 6.78 -30.34 -4.95
N GLY A 62 5.85 -30.05 -5.87
CA GLY A 62 6.18 -30.02 -7.30
C GLY A 62 7.21 -28.94 -7.66
N ASP A 63 8.32 -29.36 -8.26
CA ASP A 63 9.34 -28.47 -8.81
C ASP A 63 9.00 -28.05 -10.25
N GLY A 64 9.04 -26.74 -10.53
CA GLY A 64 8.73 -26.16 -11.83
C GLY A 64 7.24 -25.90 -12.07
N GLY A 65 6.92 -24.91 -12.90
CA GLY A 65 5.55 -24.48 -13.18
C GLY A 65 5.48 -22.98 -13.49
N GLY A 66 4.29 -22.49 -13.84
CA GLY A 66 4.06 -21.06 -14.13
C GLY A 66 3.31 -20.34 -13.02
N LEU A 67 2.97 -19.08 -13.25
CA LEU A 67 2.24 -18.18 -12.35
C LEU A 67 0.80 -17.91 -12.83
N ALA A 68 0.28 -18.70 -13.77
CA ALA A 68 -1.03 -18.49 -14.38
C ALA A 68 -2.16 -18.38 -13.32
N ASN A 69 -2.16 -19.26 -12.32
CA ASN A 69 -3.12 -19.23 -11.21
C ASN A 69 -3.04 -17.97 -10.36
N ALA A 70 -1.82 -17.43 -10.15
CA ALA A 70 -1.64 -16.20 -9.39
C ALA A 70 -2.20 -15.00 -10.16
N PHE A 71 -1.94 -14.91 -11.47
CA PHE A 71 -2.51 -13.84 -12.30
C PHE A 71 -4.03 -13.88 -12.34
N PHE A 72 -4.61 -15.07 -12.58
CA PHE A 72 -6.06 -15.23 -12.62
C PHE A 72 -6.70 -14.95 -11.25
N GLY A 73 -6.12 -15.49 -10.16
CA GLY A 73 -6.59 -15.24 -8.80
C GLY A 73 -6.54 -13.76 -8.42
N SER A 74 -5.41 -13.08 -8.69
CA SER A 74 -5.30 -11.63 -8.47
C SER A 74 -6.31 -10.84 -9.29
N ALA A 75 -6.47 -11.16 -10.59
CA ALA A 75 -7.42 -10.48 -11.45
C ALA A 75 -8.87 -10.67 -10.97
N MET A 76 -9.26 -11.88 -10.58
CA MET A 76 -10.59 -12.15 -10.03
C MET A 76 -10.83 -11.39 -8.73
N VAL A 77 -9.89 -11.42 -7.78
CA VAL A 77 -10.04 -10.73 -6.49
C VAL A 77 -10.12 -9.22 -6.71
N SER A 78 -9.27 -8.66 -7.57
CA SER A 78 -9.33 -7.23 -7.93
C SER A 78 -10.66 -6.87 -8.59
N LEU A 79 -11.15 -7.68 -9.52
CA LEU A 79 -12.41 -7.42 -10.22
C LEU A 79 -13.60 -7.43 -9.24
N ILE A 80 -13.70 -8.43 -8.38
CA ILE A 80 -14.76 -8.51 -7.38
C ILE A 80 -14.65 -7.34 -6.40
N ALA A 81 -13.42 -7.02 -5.95
CA ALA A 81 -13.18 -5.88 -5.07
C ALA A 81 -13.61 -4.55 -5.71
N LEU A 82 -13.38 -4.36 -7.01
CA LEU A 82 -13.82 -3.17 -7.73
C LEU A 82 -15.34 -3.16 -7.91
N LEU A 83 -15.92 -4.26 -8.38
CA LEU A 83 -17.37 -4.34 -8.65
C LEU A 83 -18.23 -4.08 -7.41
N ILE A 84 -17.75 -4.48 -6.23
CA ILE A 84 -18.50 -4.29 -4.98
C ILE A 84 -17.99 -3.05 -4.23
N GLY A 85 -16.67 -2.93 -4.08
CA GLY A 85 -16.05 -1.88 -3.27
C GLY A 85 -16.16 -0.49 -3.90
N THR A 86 -16.02 -0.37 -5.22
CA THR A 86 -16.10 0.93 -5.90
C THR A 86 -17.49 1.58 -5.81
N PRO A 87 -18.62 0.92 -6.14
CA PRO A 87 -19.93 1.58 -6.04
C PRO A 87 -20.29 1.92 -4.59
N ILE A 88 -19.97 1.04 -3.63
CA ILE A 88 -20.22 1.31 -2.21
C ILE A 88 -19.36 2.48 -1.72
N GLY A 89 -18.07 2.49 -2.08
CA GLY A 89 -17.12 3.54 -1.70
C GLY A 89 -17.49 4.90 -2.28
N ILE A 90 -17.86 4.94 -3.56
CA ILE A 90 -18.32 6.18 -4.22
C ILE A 90 -19.64 6.65 -3.58
N GLY A 91 -20.60 5.76 -3.35
CA GLY A 91 -21.88 6.12 -2.72
C GLY A 91 -21.70 6.68 -1.31
N ALA A 92 -20.88 6.02 -0.48
CA ALA A 92 -20.55 6.49 0.86
C ALA A 92 -19.78 7.82 0.83
N GLY A 93 -18.81 7.96 -0.09
CA GLY A 93 -18.04 9.19 -0.28
C GLY A 93 -18.91 10.37 -0.72
N LEU A 94 -19.84 10.14 -1.65
CA LEU A 94 -20.77 11.16 -2.13
C LEU A 94 -21.72 11.61 -1.01
N TRP A 95 -22.28 10.66 -0.25
CA TRP A 95 -23.11 10.99 0.92
C TRP A 95 -22.33 11.81 1.96
N LEU A 96 -21.06 11.45 2.18
CA LEU A 96 -20.19 12.15 3.14
C LEU A 96 -19.84 13.57 2.68
N ALA A 97 -19.65 13.77 1.38
CA ALA A 97 -19.35 15.08 0.79
C ALA A 97 -20.56 16.02 0.88
N GLU A 98 -21.76 15.52 0.57
CA GLU A 98 -22.98 16.33 0.46
C GLU A 98 -23.65 16.57 1.82
N TYR A 99 -23.86 15.51 2.61
CA TYR A 99 -24.72 15.57 3.81
C TYR A 99 -23.96 15.67 5.12
N ALA A 100 -22.64 15.46 5.11
CA ALA A 100 -21.87 15.34 6.34
C ALA A 100 -21.20 16.64 6.83
N GLN A 101 -21.43 17.75 6.11
CA GLN A 101 -21.00 19.09 6.52
C GLN A 101 -21.65 19.56 7.83
N ARG A 102 -22.85 19.05 8.19
CA ARG A 102 -23.63 19.57 9.34
C ARG A 102 -23.99 18.52 10.41
N ARG A 103 -23.48 17.29 10.32
CA ARG A 103 -23.86 16.17 11.21
C ARG A 103 -22.66 15.57 11.91
N ALA A 104 -22.77 15.29 13.22
CA ALA A 104 -21.76 14.61 14.03
C ALA A 104 -21.35 13.25 13.44
N LEU A 105 -22.28 12.56 12.78
CA LEU A 105 -22.02 11.31 12.07
C LEU A 105 -20.94 11.46 10.98
N GLY A 106 -20.87 12.62 10.32
CA GLY A 106 -19.83 12.90 9.32
C GLY A 106 -18.42 12.97 9.92
N ALA A 107 -18.29 13.54 11.11
CA ALA A 107 -17.01 13.61 11.82
C ALA A 107 -16.56 12.22 12.27
N VAL A 108 -17.49 11.40 12.78
CA VAL A 108 -17.19 10.01 13.19
C VAL A 108 -16.76 9.16 12.01
N VAL A 109 -17.47 9.23 10.87
CA VAL A 109 -17.12 8.45 9.68
C VAL A 109 -15.75 8.86 9.12
N ARG A 110 -15.43 10.16 9.08
CA ARG A 110 -14.10 10.64 8.68
C ARG A 110 -12.99 10.15 9.62
N PHE A 111 -13.21 10.24 10.93
CA PHE A 111 -12.26 9.75 11.92
C PHE A 111 -12.01 8.24 11.79
N LEU A 112 -13.07 7.45 11.62
CA LEU A 112 -12.95 6.01 11.39
C LEU A 112 -12.20 5.72 10.08
N ASN A 113 -12.50 6.45 9.01
CA ASN A 113 -11.78 6.33 7.75
C ASN A 113 -10.28 6.62 7.91
N ASP A 114 -9.92 7.66 8.65
CA ASP A 114 -8.51 8.00 8.89
C ASP A 114 -7.79 6.92 9.71
N ILE A 115 -8.46 6.32 10.70
CA ILE A 115 -7.93 5.16 11.44
C ILE A 115 -7.75 3.95 10.51
N LEU A 116 -8.75 3.65 9.67
CA LEU A 116 -8.70 2.52 8.74
C LEU A 116 -7.59 2.69 7.71
N LEU A 117 -7.35 3.92 7.22
CA LEU A 117 -6.27 4.23 6.29
C LEU A 117 -4.88 4.19 6.95
N SER A 118 -4.80 4.49 8.24
CA SER A 118 -3.55 4.42 9.00
C SER A 118 -3.21 3.01 9.49
N ALA A 119 -4.16 2.07 9.46
CA ALA A 119 -3.95 0.72 9.96
C ALA A 119 -2.91 -0.02 9.09
N PRO A 120 -1.84 -0.58 9.68
CA PRO A 120 -0.87 -1.37 8.93
C PRO A 120 -1.55 -2.61 8.32
N SER A 121 -1.45 -2.78 7.01
CA SER A 121 -2.10 -3.91 6.30
C SER A 121 -1.65 -5.29 6.81
N ILE A 122 -0.41 -5.40 7.30
CA ILE A 122 0.12 -6.63 7.91
C ILE A 122 -0.63 -7.02 9.18
N VAL A 123 -1.05 -6.05 9.99
CA VAL A 123 -1.80 -6.29 11.23
C VAL A 123 -3.20 -6.80 10.90
N LEU A 124 -3.85 -6.20 9.90
CA LEU A 124 -5.16 -6.66 9.42
C LEU A 124 -5.09 -8.10 8.89
N GLY A 125 -4.05 -8.44 8.11
CA GLY A 125 -3.83 -9.78 7.61
C GLY A 125 -3.67 -10.83 8.71
N LEU A 126 -2.81 -10.55 9.70
CA LEU A 126 -2.59 -11.42 10.85
C LEU A 126 -3.83 -11.55 11.75
N PHE A 127 -4.59 -10.47 11.93
CA PHE A 127 -5.83 -10.48 12.70
C PHE A 127 -6.86 -11.40 12.07
N VAL A 128 -7.11 -11.26 10.76
CA VAL A 128 -8.08 -12.10 10.03
C VAL A 128 -7.63 -13.56 10.03
N SER A 129 -6.34 -13.84 9.79
CA SER A 129 -5.84 -15.22 9.80
C SER A 129 -6.00 -15.86 11.17
N ARG A 130 -5.68 -15.13 12.25
CA ARG A 130 -5.82 -15.61 13.62
C ARG A 130 -7.28 -15.80 14.01
N TRP A 131 -8.15 -14.88 13.61
CA TRP A 131 -9.58 -14.95 13.85
C TRP A 131 -10.20 -16.16 13.14
N TRP A 132 -9.84 -16.36 11.86
CA TRP A 132 -10.27 -17.50 11.07
C TRP A 132 -9.78 -18.84 11.64
N SER A 133 -8.51 -18.90 12.08
CA SER A 133 -7.92 -20.13 12.60
C SER A 133 -8.36 -20.49 14.01
N THR A 134 -9.08 -19.62 14.72
CA THR A 134 -9.51 -19.91 16.09
C THR A 134 -10.65 -20.93 16.06
N PRO A 135 -10.48 -22.15 16.62
CA PRO A 135 -11.55 -23.13 16.66
C PRO A 135 -12.71 -22.56 17.48
N ARG A 136 -13.88 -22.43 16.87
CA ARG A 136 -15.12 -21.98 17.54
C ARG A 136 -15.70 -23.06 18.48
N GLY A 137 -14.84 -23.77 19.22
CA GLY A 137 -15.17 -24.89 20.10
C GLY A 137 -14.26 -25.09 21.32
N ALA A 138 -13.17 -24.33 21.46
CA ALA A 138 -12.23 -24.49 22.59
C ALA A 138 -12.74 -23.91 23.92
N ILE A 139 -13.96 -23.37 23.97
CA ILE A 139 -14.58 -22.80 25.18
C ILE A 139 -15.31 -23.88 26.01
N SER A 140 -15.45 -25.10 25.49
CA SER A 140 -16.21 -26.19 26.13
C SER A 140 -15.38 -27.16 26.97
N SER A 141 -14.06 -27.21 26.82
CA SER A 141 -13.21 -28.24 27.47
C SER A 141 -12.19 -27.68 28.47
N ALA A 142 -12.35 -26.42 28.89
CA ALA A 142 -11.55 -25.79 29.94
C ALA A 142 -12.36 -25.64 31.25
N ARG A 143 -13.16 -26.66 31.57
CA ARG A 143 -13.75 -26.89 32.88
C ARG A 143 -13.39 -28.30 33.33
#